data_AF-A0A0N8T7Y6-F1
#
_entry.id   AF-A0A0N8T7Y6-F1
#
_cell.length_a   1.000
_cell.length_b   1.000
_cell.length_c   1.000
_cell.angle_alpha   90.00
_cell.angle_beta   90.00
_cell.angle_gamma   90.00
#
_symmetry.space_group_name_H-M   'P 1'
#
loop_
_entity.id
_entity.type
_entity.pdbx_description
1 polymer ?
#
loop_
_entity_poly.entity_id
_entity_poly.type
_entity_poly.pdbx_seq_one_letter_code
_entity_poly.pdbx_strand_id
1 'polypeptide(L)'
;MNRLAEKNRFKARLNDLLRELERELERPNLDPYAERDPDRRPHEHDTRLLFVNELLSLLDWKLGVRGNVLQEARLQANTTKFMDYVGVVEATQKPLLLVEAKAWDKPQVSPRGDGTYASEAALVAAAIKHIRDGKPAGTSPIISEWDSYLRQVHGYLETLKTRYKHTLPRAIIISGEWIAVFRAPDETFLGIVLPDDIVIFYRPEFRERAEELFELLHRSVLTEEPPVPLRPAQLTQYLELNDVSGTFMGVHVHYERSGSTLFTPRPRILIYPAIFVVRTDGAVYTVIRSTGHCELDYQTDPNGADTLALHLDEVRQHTEALIELCGMELGGALLAAEISQFPGFPSNEFPQKAVTAIGTVGDDWLIATGDVVHFLLLEPRVGDCRYHSWQQCGDDATLQSAISIRSVNPPSFFVDNQRHHCAHQVVQDRRENRCLIKGIDSRTCCQACVFYESCWTEEEKAALPCGR
;
A
#
# COMPACT_ATOMS: atom_id res chain seq x y z
N MET A 1 6.11 3.82 -17.32
CA MET A 1 5.30 2.94 -18.22
C MET A 1 4.86 3.74 -19.45
N ASN A 2 4.42 3.09 -20.53
CA ASN A 2 3.95 3.78 -21.73
C ASN A 2 2.50 4.24 -21.55
N ARG A 3 2.27 5.54 -21.34
CA ARG A 3 0.95 6.17 -21.14
C ARG A 3 -0.06 5.83 -22.24
N LEU A 4 0.39 5.69 -23.48
CA LEU A 4 -0.49 5.30 -24.59
C LEU A 4 -1.00 3.86 -24.44
N ALA A 5 -0.16 2.95 -23.94
CA ALA A 5 -0.55 1.57 -23.69
C ALA A 5 -1.55 1.47 -22.52
N GLU A 6 -1.33 2.21 -21.44
CA GLU A 6 -2.27 2.30 -20.30
C GLU A 6 -3.63 2.84 -20.75
N LYS A 7 -3.64 3.94 -21.50
CA LYS A 7 -4.87 4.54 -22.04
C LYS A 7 -5.64 3.57 -22.94
N ASN A 8 -4.96 2.86 -23.84
CA ASN A 8 -5.60 1.88 -24.71
C ASN A 8 -6.17 0.69 -23.91
N ARG A 9 -5.45 0.23 -22.88
CA ARG A 9 -5.91 -0.83 -21.97
C ARG A 9 -7.14 -0.39 -21.19
N PHE A 10 -7.17 0.85 -20.69
CA PHE A 10 -8.32 1.42 -20.01
C PHE A 10 -9.55 1.45 -20.93
N LYS A 11 -9.42 2.00 -22.15
CA LYS A 11 -10.52 2.07 -23.12
C LYS A 11 -11.12 0.69 -23.43
N ALA A 12 -10.27 -0.32 -23.62
CA ALA A 12 -10.72 -1.69 -23.87
C ALA A 12 -11.50 -2.26 -22.68
N ARG A 13 -10.91 -2.21 -21.47
CA ARG A 13 -11.54 -2.77 -20.27
C ARG A 13 -12.79 -2.02 -19.83
N LEU A 14 -12.87 -0.71 -20.05
CA LEU A 14 -14.08 0.06 -19.77
C LEU A 14 -15.24 -0.41 -20.65
N ASN A 15 -14.98 -0.70 -21.92
CA ASN A 15 -16.02 -1.27 -22.81
C ASN A 15 -16.51 -2.63 -22.32
N ASP A 16 -15.61 -3.48 -21.82
CA ASP A 16 -15.98 -4.78 -21.29
C ASP A 16 -16.80 -4.65 -20.00
N LEU A 17 -16.39 -3.76 -19.09
CA LEU A 17 -17.14 -3.44 -17.86
C LEU A 17 -18.57 -2.97 -18.18
N LEU A 18 -18.73 -2.00 -19.10
CA LEU A 18 -20.05 -1.48 -19.46
C LEU A 18 -20.96 -2.56 -20.06
N ARG A 19 -20.41 -3.49 -20.84
CA ARG A 19 -21.17 -4.64 -21.40
C ARG A 19 -21.55 -5.66 -20.33
N GLU A 20 -20.66 -5.94 -19.39
CA GLU A 20 -20.95 -6.83 -18.26
C GLU A 20 -22.04 -6.23 -17.39
N LEU A 21 -21.95 -4.93 -17.13
CA LEU A 21 -22.92 -4.17 -16.36
C LEU A 21 -24.30 -4.16 -17.01
N GLU A 22 -24.38 -3.94 -18.33
CA GLU A 22 -25.64 -4.10 -19.09
C GLU A 22 -26.26 -5.48 -18.89
N ARG A 23 -25.45 -6.55 -18.96
CA ARG A 23 -25.93 -7.92 -18.74
C ARG A 23 -26.41 -8.15 -17.31
N GLU A 24 -25.70 -7.63 -16.30
CA GLU A 24 -26.09 -7.77 -14.90
C GLU A 24 -27.39 -7.02 -14.60
N LEU A 25 -27.57 -5.81 -15.15
CA LEU A 25 -28.81 -5.03 -15.00
C LEU A 25 -30.01 -5.69 -15.69
N GLU A 26 -29.78 -6.43 -16.77
CA GLU A 26 -30.81 -7.22 -17.46
C GLU A 26 -31.16 -8.53 -16.74
N ARG A 27 -30.42 -8.94 -15.69
CA ARG A 27 -30.71 -10.19 -14.98
C ARG A 27 -32.00 -10.07 -14.17
N PRO A 28 -33.02 -10.91 -14.45
CA PRO A 28 -34.34 -10.77 -13.84
C PRO A 28 -34.39 -11.11 -12.34
N ASN A 29 -33.38 -11.81 -11.80
CA ASN A 29 -33.33 -12.27 -10.41
C ASN A 29 -31.93 -12.05 -9.81
N LEU A 30 -31.54 -10.80 -9.52
CA LEU A 30 -30.30 -10.51 -8.78
C LEU A 30 -30.37 -10.97 -7.31
N ASP A 31 -31.58 -11.10 -6.76
CA ASP A 31 -31.83 -11.46 -5.36
C ASP A 31 -32.92 -12.53 -5.29
N PRO A 32 -32.59 -13.79 -4.95
CA PRO A 32 -33.56 -14.88 -4.91
C PRO A 32 -34.62 -14.71 -3.82
N TYR A 33 -34.44 -13.75 -2.90
CA TYR A 33 -35.33 -13.48 -1.77
C TYR A 33 -36.20 -12.25 -1.99
N ALA A 34 -36.00 -11.49 -3.07
CA ALA A 34 -36.81 -10.34 -3.37
C ALA A 34 -37.96 -10.67 -4.32
N GLU A 35 -39.05 -9.92 -4.17
CA GLU A 35 -40.13 -9.95 -5.14
C GLU A 35 -39.62 -9.50 -6.53
N ARG A 36 -40.16 -10.11 -7.58
CA ARG A 36 -39.79 -9.77 -8.95
C ARG A 36 -40.29 -8.36 -9.25
N ASP A 37 -39.36 -7.41 -9.23
CA ASP A 37 -39.59 -6.02 -9.61
C ASP A 37 -38.84 -5.72 -10.91
N PRO A 38 -39.57 -5.56 -12.05
CA PRO A 38 -38.96 -5.25 -13.35
C PRO A 38 -38.33 -3.85 -13.40
N ASP A 39 -38.68 -2.97 -12.47
CA ASP A 39 -38.10 -1.64 -12.31
C ASP A 39 -37.07 -1.59 -11.17
N ARG A 40 -36.68 -2.75 -10.60
CA ARG A 40 -35.63 -2.79 -9.57
C ARG A 40 -34.34 -2.27 -10.15
N ARG A 41 -33.65 -1.48 -9.34
CA ARG A 41 -32.37 -0.92 -9.69
C ARG A 41 -31.36 -1.15 -8.56
N PRO A 42 -30.06 -1.23 -8.88
CA PRO A 42 -29.03 -1.45 -7.88
C PRO A 42 -29.10 -0.40 -6.78
N HIS A 43 -29.14 -0.84 -5.52
CA HIS A 43 -28.97 0.07 -4.40
C HIS A 43 -27.53 0.58 -4.36
N GLU A 44 -27.22 1.51 -3.46
CA GLU A 44 -25.89 2.12 -3.38
C GLU A 44 -24.77 1.08 -3.19
N HIS A 45 -25.01 0.06 -2.36
CA HIS A 45 -24.07 -1.03 -2.17
C HIS A 45 -23.79 -1.81 -3.46
N ASP A 46 -24.83 -2.16 -4.20
CA ASP A 46 -24.71 -2.90 -5.47
C ASP A 46 -24.04 -2.02 -6.54
N THR A 47 -24.36 -0.72 -6.59
CA THR A 47 -23.73 0.24 -7.51
C THR A 47 -22.23 0.34 -7.24
N ARG A 48 -21.84 0.35 -5.97
CA ARG A 48 -20.43 0.36 -5.56
C ARG A 48 -19.71 -0.91 -6.02
N LEU A 49 -20.31 -2.09 -5.80
CA LEU A 49 -19.71 -3.37 -6.17
C LEU A 49 -19.63 -3.57 -7.68
N LEU A 50 -20.75 -3.38 -8.39
CA LEU A 50 -20.88 -3.71 -9.81
C LEU A 50 -20.19 -2.69 -10.72
N PHE A 51 -20.05 -1.44 -10.27
CA PHE A 51 -19.55 -0.37 -11.13
C PHE A 51 -18.40 0.43 -10.51
N VAL A 52 -18.59 1.07 -9.35
CA VAL A 52 -17.58 2.01 -8.83
C VAL A 52 -16.26 1.31 -8.53
N ASN A 53 -16.30 0.14 -7.87
CA ASN A 53 -15.10 -0.63 -7.53
C ASN A 53 -14.34 -1.09 -8.77
N GLU A 54 -15.07 -1.58 -9.77
CA GLU A 54 -14.48 -2.03 -11.03
C GLU A 54 -13.88 -0.85 -11.80
N LEU A 55 -14.60 0.27 -11.91
CA LEU A 55 -14.11 1.49 -12.55
C LEU A 55 -12.83 2.01 -11.88
N LEU A 56 -12.78 2.05 -10.55
CA LEU A 56 -11.57 2.43 -9.81
C LEU A 56 -10.42 1.47 -10.13
N SER A 57 -10.67 0.16 -10.16
CA SER A 57 -9.67 -0.85 -10.54
C SER A 57 -9.21 -0.71 -11.99
N LEU A 58 -10.06 -0.25 -12.91
CA LEU A 58 -9.69 0.08 -14.29
C LEU A 58 -8.79 1.32 -14.37
N LEU A 59 -8.99 2.27 -13.47
CA LEU A 59 -8.22 3.52 -13.33
C LEU A 59 -6.93 3.34 -12.51
N ASP A 60 -6.54 2.09 -12.25
CA ASP A 60 -5.37 1.65 -11.47
C ASP A 60 -5.42 2.01 -9.97
N TRP A 61 -6.62 2.33 -9.46
CA TRP A 61 -6.87 2.50 -8.03
C TRP A 61 -7.15 1.12 -7.40
N LYS A 62 -6.26 0.68 -6.51
CA LYS A 62 -6.31 -0.64 -5.87
C LYS A 62 -7.16 -0.55 -4.61
N LEU A 63 -8.20 -1.36 -4.54
CA LEU A 63 -9.10 -1.47 -3.39
C LEU A 63 -8.61 -2.53 -2.38
N GLY A 64 -9.14 -2.50 -1.16
CA GLY A 64 -8.88 -3.51 -0.12
C GLY A 64 -7.73 -3.15 0.83
N VAL A 65 -7.40 -4.07 1.74
CA VAL A 65 -6.50 -3.83 2.90
C VAL A 65 -5.09 -3.39 2.51
N ARG A 66 -4.62 -3.78 1.33
CA ARG A 66 -3.32 -3.40 0.75
C ARG A 66 -3.44 -2.48 -0.46
N GLY A 67 -4.63 -1.93 -0.65
CA GLY A 67 -4.95 -1.01 -1.72
C GLY A 67 -4.45 0.40 -1.44
N ASN A 68 -4.46 1.22 -2.49
CA ASN A 68 -4.20 2.66 -2.42
C ASN A 68 -5.51 3.48 -2.41
N VAL A 69 -6.61 2.82 -2.08
CA VAL A 69 -7.92 3.41 -1.85
C VAL A 69 -8.40 3.08 -0.45
N LEU A 70 -8.59 4.11 0.36
CA LEU A 70 -9.23 4.00 1.66
C LEU A 70 -10.75 4.00 1.46
N GLN A 71 -11.39 2.87 1.74
CA GLN A 71 -12.85 2.73 1.70
C GLN A 71 -13.43 3.12 3.06
N GLU A 72 -14.58 3.81 3.05
CA GLU A 72 -15.24 4.28 4.29
C GLU A 72 -14.24 5.01 5.20
N ALA A 73 -13.48 5.93 4.60
CA ALA A 73 -12.41 6.62 5.29
C ALA A 73 -13.00 7.58 6.33
N ARG A 74 -12.73 7.31 7.61
CA ARG A 74 -13.17 8.18 8.70
C ARG A 74 -12.46 9.51 8.63
N LEU A 75 -13.24 10.58 8.55
CA LEU A 75 -12.69 11.94 8.49
C LEU A 75 -12.17 12.41 9.86
N GLN A 76 -12.77 11.93 10.96
CA GLN A 76 -12.35 12.22 12.34
C GLN A 76 -12.72 11.04 13.27
N ALA A 77 -11.93 10.83 14.33
CA ALA A 77 -12.14 9.72 15.28
C ALA A 77 -13.51 9.75 16.00
N ASN A 78 -14.10 10.94 16.17
CA ASN A 78 -15.34 11.15 16.95
C ASN A 78 -16.56 11.51 16.08
N THR A 79 -16.47 11.41 14.74
CA THR A 79 -17.61 11.70 13.86
C THR A 79 -18.12 10.42 13.20
N THR A 80 -19.41 10.41 12.87
CA THR A 80 -20.04 9.37 12.04
C THR A 80 -19.95 9.70 10.54
N LYS A 81 -19.01 10.57 10.14
CA LYS A 81 -18.84 11.00 8.75
C LYS A 81 -17.73 10.19 8.10
N PHE A 82 -18.09 9.47 7.05
CA PHE A 82 -17.22 8.60 6.28
C PHE A 82 -17.19 9.10 4.84
N MET A 83 -15.99 9.18 4.27
CA MET A 83 -15.83 9.38 2.83
C MET A 83 -15.88 8.00 2.17
N ASP A 84 -16.68 7.84 1.13
CA ASP A 84 -16.90 6.52 0.53
C ASP A 84 -15.60 5.92 0.01
N TYR A 85 -14.84 6.69 -0.77
CA TYR A 85 -13.49 6.33 -1.17
C TYR A 85 -12.54 7.52 -1.20
N VAL A 86 -11.31 7.29 -0.75
CA VAL A 86 -10.20 8.23 -0.89
C VAL A 86 -9.00 7.52 -1.50
N GLY A 87 -8.67 7.85 -2.74
CA GLY A 87 -7.43 7.44 -3.40
C GLY A 87 -6.26 8.22 -2.82
N VAL A 88 -5.19 7.52 -2.42
CA VAL A 88 -4.02 8.09 -1.75
C VAL A 88 -2.72 7.73 -2.48
N VAL A 89 -1.68 8.53 -2.24
CA VAL A 89 -0.32 8.18 -2.62
C VAL A 89 0.14 6.99 -1.76
N GLU A 90 0.62 5.88 -2.33
CA GLU A 90 1.05 4.70 -1.54
C GLU A 90 2.16 5.10 -0.56
N ALA A 91 3.14 5.89 -1.04
CA ALA A 91 4.31 6.30 -0.29
C ALA A 91 4.04 7.30 0.87
N THR A 92 3.08 8.22 0.71
CA THR A 92 2.86 9.32 1.70
C THR A 92 1.48 9.30 2.34
N GLN A 93 0.59 8.43 1.87
CA GLN A 93 -0.84 8.41 2.25
C GLN A 93 -1.58 9.74 1.98
N LYS A 94 -0.97 10.66 1.21
CA LYS A 94 -1.59 11.93 0.85
C LYS A 94 -2.78 11.69 -0.07
N PRO A 95 -3.96 12.30 0.19
CA PRO A 95 -5.14 12.10 -0.65
C PRO A 95 -4.96 12.75 -2.03
N LEU A 96 -5.37 12.05 -3.08
CA LEU A 96 -5.30 12.45 -4.49
C LEU A 96 -6.69 12.52 -5.14
N LEU A 97 -7.57 11.60 -4.77
CA LEU A 97 -8.90 11.45 -5.35
C LEU A 97 -9.92 11.23 -4.24
N LEU A 98 -10.96 12.05 -4.19
CA LEU A 98 -12.17 11.80 -3.40
C LEU A 98 -13.26 11.26 -4.30
N VAL A 99 -13.92 10.18 -3.90
CA VAL A 99 -15.06 9.62 -4.61
C VAL A 99 -16.23 9.55 -3.63
N GLU A 100 -17.31 10.21 -4.00
CA GLU A 100 -18.61 10.08 -3.33
C GLU A 100 -19.55 9.27 -4.24
N ALA A 101 -19.88 8.06 -3.82
CA ALA A 101 -20.72 7.14 -4.59
C ALA A 101 -22.19 7.28 -4.20
N LYS A 102 -23.08 7.13 -5.18
CA LYS A 102 -24.53 7.15 -4.99
C LYS A 102 -25.17 5.93 -5.65
N ALA A 103 -26.41 5.64 -5.23
CA ALA A 103 -27.23 4.59 -5.86
C ALA A 103 -27.42 4.81 -7.36
N TRP A 104 -27.80 3.75 -8.07
CA TRP A 104 -27.81 3.68 -9.53
C TRP A 104 -28.58 4.85 -10.19
N ASP A 105 -29.89 4.97 -9.94
CA ASP A 105 -30.78 5.94 -10.60
C ASP A 105 -30.93 7.25 -9.83
N LYS A 106 -29.82 7.80 -9.34
CA LYS A 106 -29.89 9.17 -8.82
C LYS A 106 -30.20 10.16 -9.95
N PRO A 107 -31.06 11.16 -9.70
CA PRO A 107 -31.47 12.10 -10.72
C PRO A 107 -30.28 12.85 -11.32
N GLN A 108 -30.40 13.17 -12.62
CA GLN A 108 -29.43 14.01 -13.32
C GLN A 108 -29.42 15.43 -12.75
N VAL A 109 -28.37 16.19 -13.10
CA VAL A 109 -28.26 17.61 -12.72
C VAL A 109 -29.42 18.38 -13.33
N SER A 110 -30.22 19.04 -12.49
CA SER A 110 -31.36 19.83 -12.96
C SER A 110 -31.63 21.03 -12.05
N PRO A 111 -32.08 22.16 -12.63
CA PRO A 111 -32.38 23.35 -11.84
C PRO A 111 -33.62 23.11 -10.96
N ARG A 112 -33.66 23.81 -9.83
CA ARG A 112 -34.86 23.88 -9.02
C ARG A 112 -35.78 24.96 -9.58
N GLY A 113 -36.96 24.56 -10.04
CA GLY A 113 -37.92 25.46 -10.69
C GLY A 113 -37.46 25.92 -12.08
N ASP A 114 -37.90 27.10 -12.51
CA ASP A 114 -37.77 27.55 -13.91
C ASP A 114 -36.46 28.32 -14.20
N GLY A 115 -35.42 28.12 -13.38
CA GLY A 115 -34.13 28.79 -13.54
C GLY A 115 -33.39 28.36 -14.82
N THR A 116 -32.88 29.32 -15.59
CA THR A 116 -32.08 29.07 -16.81
C THR A 116 -30.59 29.31 -16.57
N TYR A 117 -29.77 28.36 -17.01
CA TYR A 117 -28.30 28.38 -16.84
C TYR A 117 -27.65 28.06 -18.18
N ALA A 118 -26.43 28.59 -18.40
CA ALA A 118 -25.70 28.39 -19.66
C ALA A 118 -25.31 26.93 -19.93
N SER A 119 -25.12 26.14 -18.87
CA SER A 119 -24.83 24.71 -18.91
C SER A 119 -25.12 24.07 -17.54
N GLU A 120 -25.14 22.75 -17.48
CA GLU A 120 -25.24 22.01 -16.22
C GLU A 120 -24.04 22.29 -15.30
N ALA A 121 -22.83 22.39 -15.87
CA ALA A 121 -21.64 22.82 -15.12
C ALA A 121 -21.83 24.22 -14.50
N ALA A 122 -22.44 25.17 -15.23
CA ALA A 122 -22.75 26.49 -14.70
C ALA A 122 -23.81 26.45 -13.58
N LEU A 123 -24.79 25.54 -13.68
CA LEU A 123 -25.77 25.29 -12.62
C LEU A 123 -25.10 24.71 -11.36
N VAL A 124 -24.24 23.69 -11.50
CA VAL A 124 -23.48 23.12 -10.37
C VAL A 124 -22.57 24.19 -9.75
N ALA A 125 -21.89 24.99 -10.56
CA ALA A 125 -21.07 26.10 -10.08
C ALA A 125 -21.90 27.13 -9.28
N ALA A 126 -23.10 27.46 -9.75
CA ALA A 126 -24.03 28.34 -9.03
C ALA A 126 -24.49 27.74 -7.69
N ALA A 127 -24.74 26.43 -7.65
CA ALA A 127 -25.09 25.72 -6.42
C ALA A 127 -23.93 25.67 -5.42
N ILE A 128 -22.70 25.43 -5.87
CA ILE A 128 -21.51 25.46 -5.01
C ILE A 128 -21.30 26.86 -4.43
N LYS A 129 -21.43 27.91 -5.25
CA LYS A 129 -21.40 29.30 -4.77
C LYS A 129 -22.49 29.56 -3.73
N HIS A 130 -23.71 29.07 -3.96
CA HIS A 130 -24.82 29.19 -3.02
C HIS A 130 -24.51 28.53 -1.67
N ILE A 131 -23.92 27.33 -1.68
CA ILE A 131 -23.48 26.62 -0.47
C ILE A 131 -22.39 27.39 0.26
N ARG A 132 -21.37 27.88 -0.45
CA ARG A 132 -20.26 28.66 0.11
C ARG A 132 -20.73 29.98 0.73
N ASP A 133 -21.74 30.61 0.13
CA ASP A 133 -22.38 31.83 0.67
C ASP A 133 -23.22 31.54 1.95
N GLY A 134 -23.24 30.29 2.45
CA GLY A 134 -23.96 29.90 3.67
C GLY A 134 -25.48 29.87 3.51
N LYS A 135 -25.99 29.84 2.28
CA LYS A 135 -27.43 29.92 2.02
C LYS A 135 -28.14 28.58 2.32
N PRO A 136 -29.40 28.62 2.79
CA PRO A 136 -30.14 27.42 3.20
C PRO A 136 -30.57 26.56 2.00
N ALA A 137 -30.53 25.24 2.17
CA ALA A 137 -30.83 24.22 1.15
C ALA A 137 -32.18 24.42 0.43
N GLY A 138 -33.20 24.96 1.12
CA GLY A 138 -34.51 25.25 0.54
C GLY A 138 -34.48 26.28 -0.62
N THR A 139 -33.45 27.13 -0.66
CA THR A 139 -33.27 28.19 -1.67
C THR A 139 -32.22 27.84 -2.72
N SER A 140 -31.75 26.60 -2.74
CA SER A 140 -30.70 26.15 -3.65
C SER A 140 -31.17 26.24 -5.10
N PRO A 141 -30.30 26.70 -6.04
CA PRO A 141 -30.64 26.75 -7.46
C PRO A 141 -30.78 25.36 -8.11
N ILE A 142 -30.30 24.31 -7.43
CA ILE A 142 -30.31 22.92 -7.90
C ILE A 142 -31.28 22.07 -7.07
N ILE A 143 -31.73 20.94 -7.62
CA ILE A 143 -32.61 20.00 -6.90
C ILE A 143 -31.99 19.53 -5.57
N SER A 144 -32.86 19.14 -4.63
CA SER A 144 -32.50 18.84 -3.23
C SER A 144 -31.39 17.81 -3.08
N GLU A 145 -31.44 16.75 -3.89
CA GLU A 145 -30.50 15.65 -3.88
C GLU A 145 -29.09 16.15 -4.20
N TRP A 146 -28.94 16.90 -5.28
CA TRP A 146 -27.64 17.47 -5.67
C TRP A 146 -27.13 18.53 -4.70
N ASP A 147 -27.99 19.39 -4.13
CA ASP A 147 -27.58 20.31 -3.07
C ASP A 147 -27.00 19.54 -1.87
N SER A 148 -27.64 18.43 -1.49
CA SER A 148 -27.13 17.56 -0.42
C SER A 148 -25.78 16.94 -0.77
N TYR A 149 -25.61 16.43 -1.98
CA TYR A 149 -24.34 15.80 -2.41
C TYR A 149 -23.20 16.81 -2.43
N LEU A 150 -23.44 18.02 -2.96
CA LEU A 150 -22.45 19.08 -3.02
C LEU A 150 -22.06 19.58 -1.61
N ARG A 151 -23.00 19.69 -0.67
CA ARG A 151 -22.71 20.04 0.73
C ARG A 151 -21.86 18.98 1.42
N GLN A 152 -22.12 17.70 1.12
CA GLN A 152 -21.35 16.59 1.67
C GLN A 152 -19.88 16.67 1.22
N VAL A 153 -19.65 16.79 -0.09
CA VAL A 153 -18.30 16.96 -0.66
C VAL A 153 -17.61 18.23 -0.14
N HIS A 154 -18.33 19.37 -0.09
CA HIS A 154 -17.81 20.62 0.49
C HIS A 154 -17.29 20.40 1.92
N GLY A 155 -18.06 19.72 2.77
CA GLY A 155 -17.65 19.45 4.16
C GLY A 155 -16.42 18.54 4.28
N TYR A 156 -16.25 17.60 3.35
CA TYR A 156 -15.05 16.75 3.29
C TYR A 156 -13.82 17.55 2.90
N LEU A 157 -13.91 18.33 1.81
CA LEU A 157 -12.82 19.16 1.32
C LEU A 157 -12.40 20.22 2.34
N GLU A 158 -13.37 20.90 2.96
CA GLU A 158 -13.11 21.88 4.01
C GLU A 158 -12.34 21.25 5.17
N THR A 159 -12.74 20.06 5.61
CA THR A 159 -12.06 19.36 6.71
C THR A 159 -10.64 18.94 6.30
N LEU A 160 -10.46 18.35 5.11
CA LEU A 160 -9.15 17.96 4.58
C LEU A 160 -8.19 19.15 4.52
N LYS A 161 -8.67 20.28 3.99
CA LYS A 161 -7.89 21.50 3.81
C LYS A 161 -7.57 22.20 5.12
N THR A 162 -8.57 22.45 5.95
CA THR A 162 -8.40 23.29 7.15
C THR A 162 -7.68 22.54 8.26
N ARG A 163 -8.02 21.25 8.49
CA ARG A 163 -7.51 20.43 9.59
C ARG A 163 -6.23 19.70 9.23
N TYR A 164 -6.18 19.06 8.06
CA TYR A 164 -5.06 18.21 7.67
C TYR A 164 -4.09 18.87 6.68
N LYS A 165 -4.40 20.11 6.24
CA LYS A 165 -3.59 20.87 5.28
C LYS A 165 -3.35 20.12 3.96
N HIS A 166 -4.27 19.24 3.59
CA HIS A 166 -4.23 18.52 2.33
C HIS A 166 -4.99 19.26 1.25
N THR A 167 -4.39 19.34 0.07
CA THR A 167 -5.02 19.75 -1.20
C THR A 167 -5.37 18.51 -1.99
N LEU A 168 -6.56 18.50 -2.57
CA LEU A 168 -7.04 17.38 -3.35
C LEU A 168 -6.98 17.73 -4.86
N PRO A 169 -6.23 16.98 -5.67
CA PRO A 169 -6.19 17.17 -7.12
C PRO A 169 -7.52 16.91 -7.82
N ARG A 170 -8.32 15.95 -7.35
CA ARG A 170 -9.61 15.58 -7.97
C ARG A 170 -10.63 15.15 -6.95
N ALA A 171 -11.89 15.55 -7.18
CA ALA A 171 -13.04 14.95 -6.52
C ALA A 171 -14.06 14.51 -7.56
N ILE A 172 -14.78 13.43 -7.29
CA ILE A 172 -15.91 12.99 -8.11
C ILE A 172 -17.12 12.68 -7.24
N ILE A 173 -18.30 12.95 -7.79
CA ILE A 173 -19.56 12.37 -7.34
C ILE A 173 -20.01 11.44 -8.46
N ILE A 174 -20.33 10.19 -8.14
CA ILE A 174 -20.59 9.14 -9.13
C ILE A 174 -21.84 8.33 -8.79
N SER A 175 -22.62 8.02 -9.82
CA SER A 175 -23.70 7.03 -9.81
C SER A 175 -23.49 6.02 -10.96
N GLY A 176 -24.45 5.12 -11.17
CA GLY A 176 -24.46 4.26 -12.36
C GLY A 176 -24.78 5.02 -13.66
N GLU A 177 -25.48 6.16 -13.56
CA GLU A 177 -25.98 6.92 -14.71
C GLU A 177 -25.14 8.16 -15.06
N TRP A 178 -24.32 8.66 -14.13
CA TRP A 178 -23.50 9.85 -14.36
C TRP A 178 -22.25 9.90 -13.48
N ILE A 179 -21.24 10.65 -13.94
CA ILE A 179 -20.01 10.99 -13.21
C ILE A 179 -19.83 12.50 -13.30
N ALA A 180 -19.81 13.19 -12.16
CA ALA A 180 -19.41 14.59 -12.07
C ALA A 180 -18.00 14.70 -11.51
N VAL A 181 -17.07 15.23 -12.31
CA VAL A 181 -15.66 15.41 -11.97
C VAL A 181 -15.35 16.88 -11.70
N PHE A 182 -14.68 17.13 -10.58
CA PHE A 182 -14.15 18.43 -10.21
C PHE A 182 -12.62 18.43 -10.39
N ARG A 183 -12.13 19.24 -11.34
CA ARG A 183 -10.73 19.33 -11.73
C ARG A 183 -9.86 20.01 -10.67
N ALA A 184 -10.43 20.95 -9.92
CA ALA A 184 -9.73 21.72 -8.91
C ALA A 184 -10.66 21.87 -7.70
N PRO A 185 -10.91 20.80 -6.93
CA PRO A 185 -11.99 20.77 -5.95
C PRO A 185 -11.78 21.78 -4.81
N ASP A 186 -10.54 22.00 -4.37
CA ASP A 186 -10.21 23.05 -3.39
C ASP A 186 -10.65 24.44 -3.90
N GLU A 187 -10.26 24.81 -5.13
CA GLU A 187 -10.62 26.09 -5.75
C GLU A 187 -12.12 26.18 -6.03
N THR A 188 -12.71 25.09 -6.54
CA THR A 188 -14.13 25.01 -6.92
C THR A 188 -15.03 25.21 -5.71
N PHE A 189 -14.77 24.51 -4.60
CA PHE A 189 -15.65 24.51 -3.43
C PHE A 189 -15.28 25.58 -2.39
N LEU A 190 -13.99 25.86 -2.19
CA LEU A 190 -13.51 26.76 -1.14
C LEU A 190 -13.00 28.11 -1.70
N GLY A 191 -12.66 28.17 -2.99
CA GLY A 191 -12.10 29.33 -3.68
C GLY A 191 -13.07 29.96 -4.69
N ILE A 192 -12.58 30.28 -5.89
CA ILE A 192 -13.38 30.82 -7.00
C ILE A 192 -13.88 29.65 -7.85
N VAL A 193 -15.20 29.54 -7.99
CA VAL A 193 -15.83 28.48 -8.78
C VAL A 193 -15.88 28.88 -10.25
N LEU A 194 -15.31 28.04 -11.12
CA LEU A 194 -15.38 28.17 -12.58
C LEU A 194 -16.14 26.98 -13.16
N PRO A 195 -17.12 27.19 -14.06
CA PRO A 195 -17.81 26.08 -14.72
C PRO A 195 -16.86 25.12 -15.46
N ASP A 196 -15.76 25.61 -16.00
CA ASP A 196 -14.78 24.81 -16.75
C ASP A 196 -14.03 23.78 -15.87
N ASP A 197 -14.05 23.97 -14.55
CA ASP A 197 -13.48 23.01 -13.60
C ASP A 197 -14.42 21.82 -13.34
N ILE A 198 -15.64 21.85 -13.88
CA ILE A 198 -16.69 20.86 -13.64
C ILE A 198 -17.00 20.13 -14.95
N VAL A 199 -16.75 18.82 -14.97
CA VAL A 199 -17.04 17.97 -16.12
C VAL A 199 -18.07 16.93 -15.73
N ILE A 200 -19.17 16.87 -16.47
CA ILE A 200 -20.23 15.88 -16.26
C ILE A 200 -20.22 14.90 -17.44
N PHE A 201 -20.31 13.61 -17.11
CA PHE A 201 -20.47 12.51 -18.05
C PHE A 201 -21.76 11.79 -17.72
N TYR A 202 -22.56 11.49 -18.73
CA TYR A 202 -23.68 10.57 -18.64
C TYR A 202 -23.30 9.19 -19.17
N ARG A 203 -24.01 8.16 -18.74
CA ARG A 203 -23.71 6.75 -19.06
C ARG A 203 -23.42 6.49 -20.55
N PRO A 204 -24.18 7.03 -21.52
CA PRO A 204 -23.85 6.86 -22.95
C PRO A 204 -22.49 7.43 -23.34
N GLU A 205 -22.04 8.49 -22.67
CA GLU A 205 -20.79 9.19 -22.96
C GLU A 205 -19.55 8.50 -22.35
N PHE A 206 -19.71 7.60 -21.37
CA PHE A 206 -18.56 6.96 -20.71
C PHE A 206 -17.61 6.30 -21.72
N ARG A 207 -18.20 5.67 -22.75
CA ARG A 207 -17.45 5.04 -23.84
C ARG A 207 -16.88 6.06 -24.81
N GLU A 208 -17.68 7.04 -25.22
CA GLU A 208 -17.32 8.03 -26.25
C GLU A 208 -16.20 8.96 -25.75
N ARG A 209 -16.25 9.32 -24.47
CA ARG A 209 -15.31 10.22 -23.79
C ARG A 209 -14.37 9.48 -22.84
N ALA A 210 -14.14 8.19 -23.06
CA ALA A 210 -13.25 7.35 -22.25
C ALA A 210 -11.82 7.94 -22.15
N GLU A 211 -11.34 8.59 -23.21
CA GLU A 211 -10.04 9.28 -23.16
C GLU A 211 -10.03 10.40 -22.13
N GLU A 212 -11.07 11.22 -22.08
CA GLU A 212 -11.16 12.31 -21.12
C GLU A 212 -11.30 11.79 -19.69
N LEU A 213 -12.09 10.73 -19.47
CA LEU A 213 -12.19 10.06 -18.17
C LEU A 213 -10.83 9.55 -17.68
N PHE A 214 -10.04 8.94 -18.56
CA PHE A 214 -8.68 8.50 -18.25
C PHE A 214 -7.79 9.69 -17.83
N GLU A 215 -7.79 10.76 -18.63
CA GLU A 215 -6.98 11.96 -18.37
C GLU A 215 -7.42 12.74 -17.11
N LEU A 216 -8.65 12.53 -16.67
CA LEU A 216 -9.18 13.15 -15.46
C LEU A 216 -8.93 12.33 -14.19
N LEU A 217 -8.97 11.00 -14.26
CA LEU A 217 -9.13 10.14 -13.08
C LEU A 217 -8.10 9.02 -12.94
N HIS A 218 -7.38 8.68 -14.02
CA HIS A 218 -6.41 7.58 -13.94
C HIS A 218 -5.29 7.95 -12.97
N ARG A 219 -4.91 7.00 -12.12
CA ARG A 219 -3.94 7.23 -11.06
C ARG A 219 -2.60 7.78 -11.58
N SER A 220 -2.09 7.25 -12.69
CA SER A 220 -0.84 7.74 -13.30
C SER A 220 -0.91 9.18 -13.84
N VAL A 221 -2.10 9.76 -13.97
CA VAL A 221 -2.28 11.18 -14.34
C VAL A 221 -2.37 12.06 -13.10
N LEU A 222 -2.90 11.53 -11.99
CA LEU A 222 -3.07 12.26 -10.74
C LEU A 222 -1.82 12.20 -9.84
N THR A 223 -0.91 11.27 -10.10
CA THR A 223 0.36 11.17 -9.39
C THR A 223 1.45 10.57 -10.25
N GLU A 224 2.65 11.11 -10.12
CA GLU A 224 3.89 10.50 -10.61
C GLU A 224 4.43 9.59 -9.50
N GLU A 225 3.72 8.50 -9.22
CA GLU A 225 4.24 7.53 -8.25
C GLU A 225 5.41 6.75 -8.86
N PRO A 226 6.52 6.61 -8.11
CA PRO A 226 7.65 5.80 -8.53
C PRO A 226 7.22 4.33 -8.62
N PRO A 227 7.67 3.57 -9.63
CA PRO A 227 7.52 2.12 -9.59
C PRO A 227 8.32 1.56 -8.40
N VAL A 228 7.79 0.53 -7.75
CA VAL A 228 8.46 -0.21 -6.68
C VAL A 228 8.88 -1.59 -7.21
N PRO A 229 10.19 -1.93 -7.23
CA PRO A 229 11.32 -1.06 -6.90
C PRO A 229 11.71 -0.10 -8.06
N LEU A 230 12.38 1.00 -7.71
CA LEU A 230 13.14 1.82 -8.64
C LEU A 230 14.46 1.13 -9.00
N ARG A 231 14.92 1.33 -10.24
CA ARG A 231 16.33 1.15 -10.58
C ARG A 231 17.12 2.43 -10.28
N PRO A 232 18.42 2.35 -9.98
CA PRO A 232 19.23 3.53 -9.66
C PRO A 232 19.08 4.68 -10.67
N ALA A 233 19.17 4.40 -11.96
CA ALA A 233 19.02 5.39 -13.03
C ALA A 233 17.61 6.03 -13.15
N GLN A 234 16.63 5.55 -12.38
CA GLN A 234 15.29 6.14 -12.31
C GLN A 234 15.16 7.12 -11.14
N LEU A 235 16.12 7.21 -10.22
CA LEU A 235 16.04 8.05 -9.02
C LEU A 235 15.84 9.53 -9.34
N THR A 236 16.60 10.05 -10.30
CA THR A 236 16.56 11.46 -10.72
C THR A 236 15.23 11.89 -11.34
N GLN A 237 14.36 10.94 -11.68
CA GLN A 237 13.01 11.23 -12.16
C GLN A 237 12.05 11.61 -11.02
N TYR A 238 12.41 11.31 -9.76
CA TYR A 238 11.52 11.45 -8.61
C TYR A 238 12.15 12.19 -7.42
N LEU A 239 13.47 12.34 -7.41
CA LEU A 239 14.22 12.82 -6.26
C LEU A 239 15.49 13.57 -6.70
N GLU A 240 15.78 14.69 -6.04
CA GLU A 240 17.10 15.32 -6.05
C GLU A 240 17.83 15.04 -4.74
N LEU A 241 19.16 15.13 -4.74
CA LEU A 241 19.96 14.89 -3.53
C LEU A 241 19.55 15.79 -2.35
N ASN A 242 19.18 17.04 -2.62
CA ASN A 242 18.74 18.01 -1.60
C ASN A 242 17.39 17.64 -0.96
N ASP A 243 16.61 16.77 -1.61
CA ASP A 243 15.34 16.29 -1.08
C ASP A 243 15.52 15.05 -0.20
N VAL A 244 16.72 14.46 -0.13
CA VAL A 244 17.00 13.27 0.70
C VAL A 244 17.10 13.67 2.17
N SER A 245 16.20 13.16 3.00
CA SER A 245 16.27 13.31 4.47
C SER A 245 17.02 12.16 5.15
N GLY A 246 17.11 11.00 4.50
CA GLY A 246 17.87 9.86 5.00
C GLY A 246 18.00 8.75 3.95
N THR A 247 19.05 7.94 4.07
CA THR A 247 19.24 6.72 3.27
C THR A 247 19.43 5.56 4.22
N PHE A 248 18.82 4.42 3.93
CA PHE A 248 18.84 3.24 4.78
C PHE A 248 19.10 2.01 3.92
N MET A 249 20.02 1.16 4.35
CA MET A 249 20.24 -0.16 3.76
C MET A 249 19.11 -1.11 4.14
N GLY A 250 18.98 -2.17 3.35
CA GLY A 250 18.22 -3.34 3.72
C GLY A 250 18.08 -4.32 2.57
N VAL A 251 17.02 -5.12 2.63
CA VAL A 251 16.84 -6.24 1.70
C VAL A 251 15.38 -6.42 1.31
N HIS A 252 15.15 -6.83 0.07
CA HIS A 252 13.96 -7.55 -0.33
C HIS A 252 14.21 -9.05 -0.16
N VAL A 253 13.35 -9.70 0.62
CA VAL A 253 13.40 -11.13 0.87
C VAL A 253 12.28 -11.81 0.09
N HIS A 254 12.63 -12.78 -0.74
CA HIS A 254 11.68 -13.68 -1.40
C HIS A 254 11.81 -15.09 -0.82
N TYR A 255 10.70 -15.65 -0.34
CA TYR A 255 10.63 -17.00 0.20
C TYR A 255 10.04 -17.94 -0.84
N GLU A 256 10.91 -18.69 -1.49
CA GLU A 256 10.52 -19.63 -2.53
C GLU A 256 10.08 -20.95 -1.90
N ARG A 257 8.80 -21.29 -2.09
CA ARG A 257 8.18 -22.58 -1.67
C ARG A 257 8.16 -23.64 -2.78
N SER A 258 8.82 -23.38 -3.91
CA SER A 258 8.73 -24.20 -5.11
C SER A 258 9.34 -25.59 -4.88
N GLY A 259 8.73 -26.61 -5.50
CA GLY A 259 9.10 -28.01 -5.33
C GLY A 259 8.04 -28.96 -5.91
N SER A 260 8.40 -30.22 -6.07
CA SER A 260 7.44 -31.26 -6.52
C SER A 260 6.37 -31.47 -5.46
N THR A 261 5.11 -31.61 -5.86
CA THR A 261 4.02 -32.04 -4.94
C THR A 261 4.22 -33.44 -4.37
N LEU A 262 5.15 -34.23 -4.95
CA LEU A 262 5.50 -35.58 -4.50
C LEU A 262 6.53 -35.58 -3.36
N PHE A 263 7.19 -34.46 -3.09
CA PHE A 263 8.25 -34.35 -2.07
C PHE A 263 7.94 -33.21 -1.11
N THR A 264 8.49 -33.27 0.11
CA THR A 264 8.42 -32.14 1.05
C THR A 264 9.13 -30.93 0.43
N PRO A 265 8.45 -29.78 0.26
CA PRO A 265 9.08 -28.57 -0.26
C PRO A 265 10.25 -28.15 0.64
N ARG A 266 11.38 -27.81 0.01
CA ARG A 266 12.52 -27.22 0.71
C ARG A 266 12.50 -25.71 0.48
N PRO A 267 12.38 -24.90 1.52
CA PRO A 267 12.37 -23.45 1.33
C PRO A 267 13.73 -22.95 0.87
N ARG A 268 13.70 -22.01 -0.07
CA ARG A 268 14.84 -21.17 -0.43
C ARG A 268 14.52 -19.73 -0.07
N ILE A 269 15.48 -19.04 0.51
CA ILE A 269 15.36 -17.62 0.84
C ILE A 269 16.29 -16.86 -0.09
N LEU A 270 15.72 -16.06 -1.00
CA LEU A 270 16.45 -15.24 -1.93
C LEU A 270 16.51 -13.81 -1.38
N ILE A 271 17.72 -13.27 -1.26
CA ILE A 271 17.98 -11.94 -0.74
C ILE A 271 18.35 -11.02 -1.89
N TYR A 272 17.60 -9.94 -2.05
CA TYR A 272 17.87 -8.88 -3.01
C TYR A 272 18.31 -7.64 -2.22
N PRO A 273 19.58 -7.23 -2.31
CA PRO A 273 20.06 -5.98 -1.70
C PRO A 273 19.21 -4.79 -2.14
N ALA A 274 18.82 -3.98 -1.15
CA ALA A 274 17.93 -2.85 -1.34
C ALA A 274 18.46 -1.61 -0.61
N ILE A 275 18.17 -0.44 -1.19
CA ILE A 275 18.37 0.85 -0.54
C ILE A 275 17.02 1.54 -0.43
N PHE A 276 16.73 2.08 0.75
CA PHE A 276 15.55 2.89 1.02
C PHE A 276 15.98 4.35 1.16
N VAL A 277 15.52 5.19 0.25
CA VAL A 277 15.80 6.63 0.27
C VAL A 277 14.55 7.34 0.78
N VAL A 278 14.70 8.08 1.87
CA VAL A 278 13.61 8.83 2.49
C VAL A 278 13.73 10.29 2.05
N ARG A 279 12.62 10.84 1.57
CA ARG A 279 12.52 12.23 1.16
C ARG A 279 12.17 13.14 2.35
N THR A 280 12.41 14.44 2.23
CA THR A 280 12.07 15.46 3.24
C THR A 280 10.60 15.49 3.65
N ASP A 281 9.68 15.02 2.80
CA ASP A 281 8.25 14.88 3.12
C ASP A 281 7.86 13.53 3.72
N GLY A 282 8.85 12.65 3.99
CA GLY A 282 8.65 11.33 4.58
C GLY A 282 8.35 10.20 3.59
N ALA A 283 8.32 10.49 2.27
CA ALA A 283 8.16 9.44 1.26
C ALA A 283 9.35 8.46 1.26
N VAL A 284 9.07 7.16 1.27
CA VAL A 284 10.09 6.09 1.23
C VAL A 284 10.19 5.49 -0.16
N TYR A 285 11.31 5.71 -0.84
CA TYR A 285 11.62 5.16 -2.15
C TYR A 285 12.45 3.87 -2.00
N THR A 286 12.00 2.78 -2.62
CA THR A 286 12.73 1.50 -2.61
C THR A 286 13.54 1.35 -3.89
N VAL A 287 14.84 1.17 -3.78
CA VAL A 287 15.76 0.97 -4.91
C VAL A 287 16.34 -0.43 -4.84
N ILE A 288 16.20 -1.20 -5.92
CA ILE A 288 16.75 -2.57 -6.04
C ILE A 288 17.39 -2.70 -7.42
N ARG A 289 18.56 -3.36 -7.48
CA ARG A 289 19.20 -3.69 -8.76
C ARG A 289 18.60 -4.99 -9.30
N SER A 290 18.03 -4.95 -10.50
CA SER A 290 17.29 -6.07 -11.09
C SER A 290 18.13 -7.26 -11.60
N THR A 291 19.41 -7.38 -11.20
CA THR A 291 20.37 -8.26 -11.89
C THR A 291 20.96 -9.41 -11.07
N GLY A 292 20.56 -9.60 -9.80
CA GLY A 292 20.99 -10.77 -9.01
C GLY A 292 20.32 -10.88 -7.65
N HIS A 293 20.16 -12.12 -7.16
CA HIS A 293 19.82 -12.44 -5.78
C HIS A 293 21.01 -13.16 -5.13
N CYS A 294 21.15 -13.01 -3.82
CA CYS A 294 22.01 -13.84 -2.99
C CYS A 294 21.12 -14.91 -2.35
N GLU A 295 21.36 -16.18 -2.65
CA GLU A 295 20.66 -17.25 -1.94
C GLU A 295 21.22 -17.33 -0.52
N LEU A 296 20.35 -17.14 0.48
CA LEU A 296 20.73 -17.36 1.86
C LEU A 296 21.06 -18.83 2.03
N ASP A 297 22.30 -19.13 2.39
CA ASP A 297 22.74 -20.48 2.72
C ASP A 297 23.91 -20.47 3.71
N TYR A 298 24.01 -21.54 4.48
CA TYR A 298 25.22 -21.82 5.26
C TYR A 298 26.27 -22.42 4.33
N GLN A 299 27.51 -21.99 4.50
CA GLN A 299 28.64 -22.59 3.84
C GLN A 299 29.63 -23.11 4.88
N THR A 300 30.31 -24.19 4.54
CA THR A 300 31.36 -24.76 5.39
C THR A 300 32.66 -23.98 5.17
N ASP A 301 33.20 -23.41 6.23
CA ASP A 301 34.48 -22.72 6.20
C ASP A 301 35.66 -23.71 6.03
N PRO A 302 36.90 -23.22 5.79
CA PRO A 302 38.07 -24.09 5.67
C PRO A 302 38.37 -24.95 6.92
N ASN A 303 37.80 -24.60 8.09
CA ASN A 303 37.95 -25.34 9.34
C ASN A 303 36.82 -26.35 9.57
N GLY A 304 35.89 -26.50 8.62
CA GLY A 304 34.75 -27.43 8.72
C GLY A 304 33.56 -26.89 9.52
N ALA A 305 33.55 -25.61 9.89
CA ALA A 305 32.46 -24.98 10.61
C ALA A 305 31.46 -24.32 9.65
N ASP A 306 30.17 -24.53 9.90
CA ASP A 306 29.11 -23.85 9.16
C ASP A 306 29.07 -22.36 9.53
N THR A 307 29.16 -21.49 8.53
CA THR A 307 29.10 -20.03 8.68
C THR A 307 28.24 -19.34 7.62
N LEU A 308 27.72 -18.15 7.94
CA LEU A 308 27.07 -17.23 7.00
C LEU A 308 28.03 -16.19 6.42
N ALA A 309 29.34 -16.26 6.72
CA ALA A 309 30.31 -15.23 6.35
C ALA A 309 30.31 -14.87 4.86
N LEU A 310 30.31 -15.88 3.99
CA LEU A 310 30.36 -15.68 2.54
C LEU A 310 29.07 -15.05 2.00
N HIS A 311 27.91 -15.48 2.48
CA HIS A 311 26.62 -14.86 2.14
C HIS A 311 26.56 -13.39 2.58
N LEU A 312 26.95 -13.10 3.83
CA LEU A 312 26.92 -11.73 4.35
C LEU A 312 27.91 -10.81 3.64
N ASP A 313 29.06 -11.33 3.20
CA ASP A 313 30.02 -10.57 2.39
C ASP A 313 29.49 -10.28 0.98
N GLU A 314 28.85 -11.27 0.34
CA GLU A 314 28.21 -11.09 -0.97
C GLU A 314 27.11 -10.01 -0.92
N VAL A 315 26.23 -10.07 0.09
CA VAL A 315 25.18 -9.06 0.31
C VAL A 315 25.81 -7.68 0.58
N ARG A 316 26.89 -7.62 1.37
CA ARG A 316 27.62 -6.37 1.64
C ARG A 316 28.13 -5.75 0.36
N GLN A 317 28.88 -6.50 -0.45
CA GLN A 317 29.45 -6.00 -1.70
C GLN A 317 28.37 -5.46 -2.65
N HIS A 318 27.24 -6.15 -2.77
CA HIS A 318 26.13 -5.68 -3.60
C HIS A 318 25.41 -4.45 -3.03
N THR A 319 25.28 -4.35 -1.71
CA THR A 319 24.65 -3.20 -1.04
C THR A 319 25.53 -1.95 -1.17
N GLU A 320 26.84 -2.09 -0.93
CA GLU A 320 27.83 -1.01 -1.08
C GLU A 320 27.90 -0.49 -2.52
N ALA A 321 27.92 -1.40 -3.50
CA ALA A 321 27.85 -1.01 -4.91
C ALA A 321 26.52 -0.32 -5.27
N LEU A 322 25.41 -0.72 -4.65
CA LEU A 322 24.10 -0.13 -4.89
C LEU A 322 24.00 1.29 -4.31
N ILE A 323 24.46 1.52 -3.08
CA ILE A 323 24.42 2.84 -2.46
C ILE A 323 25.34 3.83 -3.19
N GLU A 324 26.53 3.38 -3.62
CA GLU A 324 27.45 4.20 -4.42
C GLU A 324 26.81 4.59 -5.75
N LEU A 325 26.20 3.63 -6.46
CA LEU A 325 25.51 3.90 -7.72
C LEU A 325 24.33 4.86 -7.54
N CYS A 326 23.53 4.70 -6.48
CA CYS A 326 22.43 5.63 -6.18
C CYS A 326 22.94 7.05 -5.90
N GLY A 327 24.05 7.18 -5.18
CA GLY A 327 24.71 8.46 -4.96
C GLY A 327 25.19 9.10 -6.26
N MET A 328 25.86 8.33 -7.12
CA MET A 328 26.31 8.81 -8.43
C MET A 328 25.16 9.34 -9.29
N GLU A 329 24.04 8.62 -9.34
CA GLU A 329 22.85 9.05 -10.09
C GLU A 329 22.27 10.36 -9.54
N LEU A 330 22.22 10.53 -8.23
CA LEU A 330 21.76 11.76 -7.58
C LEU A 330 22.81 12.89 -7.56
N GLY A 331 24.03 12.65 -8.06
CA GLY A 331 25.11 13.63 -8.13
C GLY A 331 25.83 13.89 -6.80
N GLY A 332 25.86 12.94 -5.87
CA GLY A 332 26.58 13.07 -4.60
C GLY A 332 26.82 11.75 -3.85
N ALA A 333 27.19 11.84 -2.57
CA ALA A 333 27.37 10.66 -1.72
C ALA A 333 26.12 10.44 -0.86
N LEU A 334 25.64 9.20 -0.81
CA LEU A 334 24.61 8.78 0.14
C LEU A 334 25.28 8.06 1.31
N LEU A 335 24.87 8.40 2.53
CA LEU A 335 25.33 7.76 3.76
C LEU A 335 24.14 7.06 4.41
N ALA A 336 24.33 5.79 4.75
CA ALA A 336 23.32 5.02 5.45
C ALA A 336 23.19 5.52 6.91
N ALA A 337 21.95 5.73 7.34
CA ALA A 337 21.59 6.14 8.69
C ALA A 337 21.19 4.94 9.55
N GLU A 338 21.28 5.08 10.87
CA GLU A 338 20.85 4.06 11.82
C GLU A 338 19.36 3.72 11.65
N ILE A 339 19.00 2.46 11.90
CA ILE A 339 17.61 2.00 11.78
C ILE A 339 16.64 2.73 12.72
N SER A 340 17.15 3.28 13.83
CA SER A 340 16.40 4.10 14.78
C SER A 340 15.81 5.38 14.15
N GLN A 341 16.40 5.84 13.05
CA GLN A 341 15.99 7.04 12.32
C GLN A 341 15.05 6.73 11.13
N PHE A 342 14.82 5.44 10.84
CA PHE A 342 13.94 5.05 9.74
C PHE A 342 12.48 5.36 10.11
N PRO A 343 11.72 6.09 9.28
CA PRO A 343 10.32 6.42 9.59
C PRO A 343 9.38 5.21 9.59
N GLY A 344 9.84 4.07 9.06
CA GLY A 344 9.02 2.89 8.81
C GLY A 344 8.46 2.86 7.40
N PHE A 345 7.99 1.70 6.96
CA PHE A 345 7.29 1.59 5.69
C PHE A 345 5.86 2.17 5.79
N PRO A 346 5.39 2.87 4.74
CA PRO A 346 4.03 3.38 4.68
C PRO A 346 3.00 2.27 4.96
N SER A 347 2.22 2.43 6.02
CA SER A 347 1.15 1.51 6.40
C SER A 347 0.11 2.20 7.27
N ASN A 348 -1.05 1.56 7.43
CA ASN A 348 -2.09 2.00 8.37
C ASN A 348 -1.76 1.68 9.83
N GLU A 349 -0.65 0.98 10.09
CA GLU A 349 -0.21 0.62 11.45
C GLU A 349 0.66 1.73 12.04
N PHE A 350 0.43 2.03 13.32
CA PHE A 350 1.23 2.98 14.09
C PHE A 350 1.81 2.29 15.34
N PRO A 351 3.14 2.37 15.57
CA PRO A 351 4.14 2.97 14.69
C PRO A 351 4.36 2.16 13.40
N GLN A 352 4.79 2.85 12.34
CA GLN A 352 5.18 2.17 11.10
C GLN A 352 6.40 1.28 11.35
N LYS A 353 6.46 0.15 10.65
CA LYS A 353 7.43 -0.92 10.90
C LYS A 353 8.57 -0.89 9.90
N ALA A 354 9.74 -1.36 10.35
CA ALA A 354 10.92 -1.58 9.50
C ALA A 354 10.82 -2.83 8.61
N VAL A 355 9.73 -3.59 8.70
CA VAL A 355 9.44 -4.76 7.87
C VAL A 355 8.03 -4.63 7.32
N THR A 356 7.86 -4.79 6.01
CA THR A 356 6.56 -4.85 5.36
C THR A 356 6.49 -5.99 4.37
N ALA A 357 5.36 -6.70 4.33
CA ALA A 357 5.12 -7.71 3.32
C ALA A 357 4.68 -7.02 2.02
N ILE A 358 5.29 -7.41 0.90
CA ILE A 358 4.92 -6.93 -0.43
C ILE A 358 4.27 -8.06 -1.24
N GLY A 359 3.50 -7.70 -2.26
CA GLY A 359 2.79 -8.68 -3.08
C GLY A 359 1.56 -9.32 -2.41
N THR A 360 0.93 -10.24 -3.14
CA THR A 360 -0.35 -10.88 -2.76
C THR A 360 -0.18 -12.26 -2.11
N VAL A 361 0.94 -12.94 -2.35
CA VAL A 361 1.14 -14.35 -1.95
C VAL A 361 1.81 -14.51 -0.57
N GLY A 362 2.25 -13.42 0.07
CA GLY A 362 2.82 -13.46 1.42
C GLY A 362 4.19 -14.14 1.50
N ASP A 363 4.92 -14.14 0.38
CA ASP A 363 6.26 -14.71 0.22
C ASP A 363 7.32 -13.65 -0.10
N ASP A 364 6.95 -12.36 -0.05
CA ASP A 364 7.86 -11.25 -0.31
C ASP A 364 7.82 -10.21 0.82
N TRP A 365 8.98 -9.74 1.24
CA TRP A 365 9.12 -8.72 2.29
C TRP A 365 10.18 -7.69 1.93
N LEU A 366 9.93 -6.42 2.28
CA LEU A 366 10.96 -5.40 2.37
C LEU A 366 11.37 -5.25 3.84
N ILE A 367 12.67 -5.20 4.09
CA ILE A 367 13.26 -5.10 5.41
C ILE A 367 14.28 -3.97 5.39
N ALA A 368 13.99 -2.87 6.11
CA ALA A 368 14.96 -1.83 6.37
C ALA A 368 15.84 -2.24 7.56
N THR A 369 17.16 -2.16 7.39
CA THR A 369 18.14 -2.55 8.41
C THR A 369 18.99 -1.36 8.86
N GLY A 370 18.87 -0.20 8.21
CA GLY A 370 19.56 1.02 8.63
C GLY A 370 20.96 1.11 8.05
N ASP A 371 21.97 1.08 8.92
CA ASP A 371 23.38 1.18 8.55
C ASP A 371 24.08 -0.18 8.43
N VAL A 372 23.34 -1.27 8.66
CA VAL A 372 23.82 -2.65 8.47
C VAL A 372 23.20 -3.27 7.22
N VAL A 373 23.94 -4.18 6.57
CA VAL A 373 23.59 -4.73 5.25
C VAL A 373 22.57 -5.87 5.26
N HIS A 374 22.32 -6.50 6.41
CA HIS A 374 21.46 -7.67 6.52
C HIS A 374 20.74 -7.69 7.87
N PHE A 375 19.58 -8.36 7.95
CA PHE A 375 18.82 -8.51 9.19
C PHE A 375 19.34 -9.61 10.14
N LEU A 376 20.36 -10.35 9.68
CA LEU A 376 21.03 -11.42 10.42
C LEU A 376 22.44 -10.95 10.74
N LEU A 377 22.90 -11.28 11.93
CA LEU A 377 24.29 -11.07 12.33
C LEU A 377 25.16 -12.21 11.79
N LEU A 378 26.48 -11.98 11.75
CA LEU A 378 27.42 -13.06 11.43
C LEU A 378 27.40 -14.16 12.51
N GLU A 379 27.34 -13.74 13.77
CA GLU A 379 27.26 -14.61 14.92
C GLU A 379 26.18 -14.09 15.88
N PRO A 380 25.48 -14.98 16.61
CA PRO A 380 24.61 -14.57 17.70
C PRO A 380 25.41 -13.83 18.78
N ARG A 381 24.79 -12.82 19.40
CA ARG A 381 25.37 -12.11 20.55
C ARG A 381 25.73 -13.02 21.73
N VAL A 382 25.10 -14.20 21.79
CA VAL A 382 25.40 -15.28 22.74
C VAL A 382 25.86 -16.50 21.95
N GLY A 383 27.17 -16.73 21.87
CA GLY A 383 27.77 -17.78 21.05
C GLY A 383 27.37 -19.20 21.47
N ASP A 384 27.55 -19.54 22.75
CA ASP A 384 27.31 -20.89 23.29
C ASP A 384 25.93 -21.04 23.93
N CYS A 385 24.89 -20.59 23.22
CA CYS A 385 23.52 -20.75 23.69
C CYS A 385 23.06 -22.21 23.53
N ARG A 386 22.84 -22.93 24.65
CA ARG A 386 22.34 -24.33 24.62
C ARG A 386 21.06 -24.52 23.81
N TYR A 387 20.24 -23.47 23.70
CA TYR A 387 18.96 -23.51 23.00
C TYR A 387 19.08 -23.50 21.46
N HIS A 388 20.29 -23.45 20.91
CA HIS A 388 20.53 -23.76 19.50
C HIS A 388 20.39 -25.27 19.22
N SER A 389 20.43 -26.11 20.26
CA SER A 389 20.25 -27.57 20.19
C SER A 389 18.99 -27.99 20.94
N TRP A 390 18.07 -28.62 20.23
CA TRP A 390 16.80 -29.14 20.74
C TRP A 390 17.02 -30.12 21.89
N GLN A 391 18.01 -31.02 21.76
CA GLN A 391 18.32 -32.01 22.78
C GLN A 391 18.74 -31.34 24.10
N GLN A 392 19.44 -30.20 24.01
CA GLN A 392 19.90 -29.47 25.18
C GLN A 392 18.79 -28.59 25.79
N CYS A 393 17.64 -28.43 25.15
CA CYS A 393 16.49 -27.71 25.73
C CYS A 393 15.78 -28.51 26.83
N GLY A 394 15.78 -29.85 26.78
CA GLY A 394 15.02 -30.67 27.73
C GLY A 394 13.51 -30.38 27.68
N ASP A 395 12.88 -30.19 28.83
CA ASP A 395 11.42 -29.92 28.92
C ASP A 395 11.01 -28.58 28.30
N ASP A 396 11.96 -27.65 28.09
CA ASP A 396 11.74 -26.35 27.47
C ASP A 396 11.79 -26.39 25.92
N ALA A 397 11.99 -27.58 25.33
CA ALA A 397 12.14 -27.75 23.90
C ALA A 397 10.85 -27.43 23.13
N THR A 398 11.00 -26.82 21.96
CA THR A 398 9.88 -26.59 21.03
C THR A 398 9.53 -27.85 20.28
N LEU A 399 8.25 -28.06 19.98
CA LEU A 399 7.76 -29.21 19.20
C LEU A 399 8.11 -30.57 19.86
N GLN A 400 7.61 -31.66 19.26
CA GLN A 400 7.88 -33.02 19.74
C GLN A 400 9.23 -33.59 19.26
N SER A 401 9.90 -32.93 18.32
CA SER A 401 11.19 -33.35 17.76
C SER A 401 12.00 -32.18 17.23
N ALA A 402 13.32 -32.39 17.09
CA ALA A 402 14.22 -31.43 16.48
C ALA A 402 13.86 -31.14 15.00
N ILE A 403 14.09 -29.90 14.56
CA ILE A 403 13.96 -29.53 13.15
C ILE A 403 15.28 -29.87 12.46
N SER A 404 15.39 -31.09 11.92
CA SER A 404 16.62 -31.57 11.28
C SER A 404 16.76 -31.19 9.80
N ILE A 405 15.68 -30.70 9.19
CA ILE A 405 15.65 -30.22 7.80
C ILE A 405 14.89 -28.91 7.71
N ARG A 406 15.22 -28.07 6.72
CA ARG A 406 14.48 -26.85 6.44
C ARG A 406 13.00 -27.15 6.19
N SER A 407 12.11 -26.34 6.75
CA SER A 407 10.66 -26.56 6.69
C SER A 407 9.92 -25.31 6.26
N VAL A 408 8.84 -25.51 5.50
CA VAL A 408 7.86 -24.46 5.17
C VAL A 408 6.74 -24.35 6.20
N ASN A 409 6.58 -25.35 7.08
CA ASN A 409 5.56 -25.34 8.12
C ASN A 409 6.04 -26.09 9.39
N PRO A 410 6.33 -25.39 10.50
CA PRO A 410 6.47 -23.93 10.56
C PRO A 410 7.66 -23.46 9.67
N PRO A 411 7.66 -22.21 9.17
CA PRO A 411 8.78 -21.70 8.38
C PRO A 411 10.05 -21.72 9.24
N SER A 412 11.03 -22.51 8.82
CA SER A 412 12.30 -22.72 9.50
C SER A 412 13.38 -23.02 8.47
N PHE A 413 14.18 -22.02 8.19
CA PHE A 413 15.35 -22.06 7.34
C PHE A 413 16.57 -22.60 8.09
N PHE A 414 16.74 -22.19 9.35
CA PHE A 414 17.79 -22.71 10.21
C PHE A 414 17.34 -23.98 10.92
N VAL A 415 18.20 -25.00 10.91
CA VAL A 415 17.94 -26.32 11.50
C VAL A 415 18.65 -26.48 12.84
N ASP A 416 18.28 -27.53 13.56
CA ASP A 416 18.85 -27.87 14.86
C ASP A 416 20.39 -27.93 14.83
N ASN A 417 21.01 -27.43 15.91
CA ASN A 417 22.46 -27.25 16.08
C ASN A 417 23.12 -26.14 15.24
N GLN A 418 22.39 -25.47 14.34
CA GLN A 418 22.89 -24.27 13.70
C GLN A 418 22.80 -23.07 14.64
N ARG A 419 23.82 -22.21 14.63
CA ARG A 419 23.93 -21.06 15.56
C ARG A 419 22.79 -20.04 15.42
N HIS A 420 22.11 -20.03 14.29
CA HIS A 420 21.00 -19.12 14.01
C HIS A 420 19.63 -19.72 14.37
N HIS A 421 19.58 -20.97 14.83
CA HIS A 421 18.35 -21.66 15.22
C HIS A 421 18.03 -21.46 16.72
N CYS A 422 16.74 -21.42 17.09
CA CYS A 422 16.31 -21.41 18.48
C CYS A 422 15.18 -22.42 18.73
N ALA A 423 15.47 -23.41 19.57
CA ALA A 423 14.58 -24.50 19.94
C ALA A 423 13.88 -24.31 21.29
N HIS A 424 13.87 -23.10 21.89
CA HIS A 424 13.27 -22.87 23.22
C HIS A 424 11.82 -22.38 23.15
N GLN A 425 10.86 -23.15 23.70
CA GLN A 425 9.42 -22.91 23.53
C GLN A 425 8.95 -21.58 24.14
N VAL A 426 9.34 -21.29 25.37
CA VAL A 426 8.99 -20.03 26.05
C VAL A 426 9.47 -18.80 25.26
N VAL A 427 10.66 -18.86 24.65
CA VAL A 427 11.15 -17.77 23.79
C VAL A 427 10.27 -17.63 22.55
N GLN A 428 9.88 -18.74 21.93
CA GLN A 428 8.98 -18.72 20.77
C GLN A 428 7.61 -18.14 21.10
N ASP A 429 7.01 -18.54 22.23
CA ASP A 429 5.70 -18.02 22.65
C ASP A 429 5.76 -16.51 22.92
N ARG A 430 6.82 -16.03 23.56
CA ARG A 430 7.01 -14.59 23.81
C ARG A 430 7.22 -13.78 22.54
N ARG A 431 7.74 -14.39 21.46
CA ARG A 431 7.96 -13.75 20.15
C ARG A 431 6.66 -13.54 19.36
N GLU A 432 5.58 -14.24 19.70
CA GLU A 432 4.36 -14.39 18.89
C GLU A 432 3.86 -13.08 18.27
N ASN A 433 3.84 -12.00 19.07
CA ASN A 433 3.25 -10.70 18.71
C ASN A 433 4.26 -9.55 18.53
N ARG A 434 5.56 -9.86 18.51
CA ARG A 434 6.62 -8.82 18.53
C ARG A 434 7.73 -9.04 17.50
N CYS A 435 7.95 -10.27 17.06
CA CYS A 435 9.05 -10.59 16.16
C CYS A 435 8.78 -10.09 14.74
N LEU A 436 9.56 -9.09 14.29
CA LEU A 436 9.38 -8.45 12.98
C LEU A 436 9.59 -9.38 11.79
N ILE A 437 10.46 -10.39 11.92
CA ILE A 437 10.78 -11.34 10.84
C ILE A 437 10.05 -12.69 10.95
N LYS A 438 9.06 -12.81 11.84
CA LYS A 438 8.38 -14.09 12.11
C LYS A 438 7.71 -14.69 10.87
N GLY A 439 7.19 -13.83 9.99
CA GLY A 439 6.56 -14.25 8.74
C GLY A 439 7.55 -14.86 7.73
N ILE A 440 8.85 -14.53 7.86
CA ILE A 440 9.93 -15.05 7.01
C ILE A 440 10.47 -16.35 7.61
N ASP A 441 10.85 -16.28 8.89
CA ASP A 441 11.41 -17.41 9.61
C ASP A 441 10.97 -17.40 11.07
N SER A 442 10.31 -18.48 11.49
CA SER A 442 9.76 -18.58 12.84
C SER A 442 10.79 -19.03 13.87
N ARG A 443 11.96 -19.54 13.46
CA ARG A 443 12.92 -20.22 14.36
C ARG A 443 14.26 -19.52 14.51
N THR A 444 14.44 -18.39 13.84
CA THR A 444 15.65 -17.57 13.93
C THR A 444 15.88 -17.11 15.36
N CYS A 445 17.10 -17.31 15.86
CA CYS A 445 17.53 -16.89 17.18
C CYS A 445 17.49 -15.36 17.30
N CYS A 446 16.81 -14.83 18.33
CA CYS A 446 16.73 -13.38 18.57
C CYS A 446 18.11 -12.75 18.77
N GLN A 447 19.07 -13.49 19.34
CA GLN A 447 20.44 -13.02 19.55
C GLN A 447 21.21 -12.86 18.23
N ALA A 448 20.75 -13.49 17.15
CA ALA A 448 21.34 -13.42 15.82
C ALA A 448 20.62 -12.44 14.88
N CYS A 449 19.67 -11.65 15.38
CA CYS A 449 18.89 -10.70 14.59
C CYS A 449 19.21 -9.25 14.95
N VAL A 450 19.24 -8.36 13.95
CA VAL A 450 19.49 -6.91 14.17
C VAL A 450 18.36 -6.24 14.94
N PHE A 451 17.12 -6.71 14.80
CA PHE A 451 15.93 -6.17 15.46
C PHE A 451 15.77 -6.58 16.93
N TYR A 452 16.79 -7.18 17.54
CA TYR A 452 16.77 -7.57 18.95
C TYR A 452 16.35 -6.42 19.86
N GLU A 453 16.95 -5.24 19.63
CA GLU A 453 16.67 -4.01 20.36
C GLU A 453 15.24 -3.49 20.14
N SER A 454 14.68 -3.69 18.94
CA SER A 454 13.32 -3.26 18.62
C SER A 454 12.24 -4.21 19.15
N CYS A 455 12.59 -5.49 19.39
CA CYS A 455 11.63 -6.52 19.80
C CYS A 455 11.52 -6.69 21.32
N TRP A 456 12.52 -6.24 22.09
CA TRP A 456 12.63 -6.52 23.53
C TRP A 456 12.99 -5.27 24.31
N THR A 457 12.34 -5.03 25.45
CA THR A 457 12.79 -4.01 26.42
C THR A 457 14.00 -4.51 27.22
N GLU A 458 14.74 -3.62 27.88
CA GLU A 458 15.88 -3.99 28.73
C GLU A 458 15.49 -5.01 29.81
N GLU A 459 14.33 -4.84 30.46
CA GLU A 459 13.84 -5.78 31.47
C GLU A 459 13.57 -7.17 30.87
N GLU A 460 12.98 -7.21 29.68
CA GLU A 460 12.66 -8.47 29.01
C GLU A 460 13.91 -9.18 28.51
N LYS A 461 14.90 -8.43 28.00
CA LYS A 461 16.21 -8.96 27.61
C LYS A 461 16.88 -9.65 28.79
N ALA A 462 16.88 -9.01 29.95
CA ALA A 462 17.42 -9.60 31.19
C ALA A 462 16.63 -10.85 31.63
N ALA A 463 15.38 -11.01 31.22
CA ALA A 463 14.56 -12.18 31.50
C ALA A 463 14.67 -13.29 30.44
N LEU A 464 15.42 -13.08 29.35
CA LEU A 464 15.65 -14.12 28.36
C LEU A 464 16.58 -15.21 28.93
N PRO A 465 16.34 -16.49 28.58
CA PRO A 465 17.14 -17.60 29.06
C PRO A 465 18.48 -17.73 28.32
N CYS A 466 18.69 -16.97 27.24
CA CYS A 466 19.88 -17.03 26.40
C CYS A 466 21.18 -16.84 27.23
N GLY A 467 22.11 -17.78 27.12
CA GLY A 467 23.43 -17.69 27.77
C GLY A 467 23.45 -18.06 29.26
N ARG A 468 22.38 -18.72 29.75
CA ARG A 468 22.27 -19.27 31.11
C ARG A 468 22.44 -20.78 31.16
#